data_AF-A0A2I0P1C4-F1
#
_entry.id   AF-A0A2I0P1C4-F1
#
_cell.length_a   1.000
_cell.length_b   1.000
_cell.length_c   1.000
_cell.angle_alpha   90.00
_cell.angle_beta   90.00
_cell.angle_gamma   90.00
#
_symmetry.space_group_name_H-M   'P 1'
#
loop_
_entity.id
_entity.type
_entity.pdbx_description
1 polymer ?
#
loop_
_entity_poly.entity_id
_entity_poly.type
_entity_poly.pdbx_seq_one_letter_code
_entity_poly.pdbx_strand_id
1 'polypeptide(L)'
;TLMMYSQITKHAGATIEDLFTPEFYSRCVRDVYPNISISAVPVQNPTERAGEYGIIHTAEEAVDRRQGERFERWRVAEVLSDRICEAPGMIEEETVDRFEKLFYEINLATGTDKPASGRIDQV
;
A
#
# COMPACT_ATOMS: atom_id res chain seq x y z
N THR A 1 -12.08 5.16 4.17
CA THR A 1 -10.76 4.50 4.05
C THR A 1 -10.20 4.45 2.62
N LEU A 2 -10.98 4.72 1.56
CA LEU A 2 -10.47 4.77 0.16
C LEU A 2 -9.90 6.13 -0.29
N MET A 3 -10.23 7.24 0.37
CA MET A 3 -9.83 8.58 -0.09
C MET A 3 -8.35 8.91 0.10
N MET A 4 -7.68 8.33 1.10
CA MET A 4 -6.32 8.73 1.50
C MET A 4 -5.26 8.35 0.45
N TYR A 5 -5.34 7.14 -0.11
CA TYR A 5 -4.42 6.71 -1.18
C TYR A 5 -4.54 7.64 -2.40
N SER A 6 -5.77 7.95 -2.83
CA SER A 6 -6.00 8.81 -3.98
C SER A 6 -5.50 10.25 -3.80
N GLN A 7 -5.51 10.77 -2.57
CA GLN A 7 -4.95 12.10 -2.25
C GLN A 7 -3.41 12.12 -2.32
N ILE A 8 -2.77 11.02 -1.92
CA ILE A 8 -1.31 10.90 -1.90
C ILE A 8 -0.76 10.68 -3.30
N THR A 9 -1.37 9.76 -4.06
CA THR A 9 -0.94 9.42 -5.42
C THR A 9 -1.50 10.35 -6.50
N LYS A 10 -2.42 11.26 -6.11
CA LYS A 10 -3.17 12.14 -7.02
C LYS A 10 -3.95 11.39 -8.10
N HIS A 11 -4.31 10.14 -7.84
CA HIS A 11 -5.04 9.26 -8.76
C HIS A 11 -6.28 8.66 -8.09
N ALA A 12 -7.46 8.88 -8.69
CA ALA A 12 -8.72 8.36 -8.16
C ALA A 12 -8.76 6.83 -8.24
N GLY A 13 -9.14 6.18 -7.14
CA GLY A 13 -9.19 4.71 -7.07
C GLY A 13 -7.85 4.06 -6.73
N ALA A 14 -6.81 4.86 -6.46
CA ALA A 14 -5.53 4.33 -6.01
C ALA A 14 -5.66 3.46 -4.76
N THR A 15 -4.81 2.44 -4.71
CA THR A 15 -4.73 1.48 -3.62
C THR A 15 -3.33 1.48 -3.02
N ILE A 16 -3.10 0.60 -2.04
CA ILE A 16 -1.80 0.48 -1.37
C ILE A 16 -0.66 0.15 -2.35
N GLU A 17 -0.93 -0.58 -3.44
CA GLU A 17 0.11 -0.94 -4.42
C GLU A 17 0.69 0.28 -5.15
N ASP A 18 -0.11 1.34 -5.30
CA ASP A 18 0.29 2.57 -6.01
C ASP A 18 1.28 3.42 -5.19
N LEU A 19 1.49 3.10 -3.92
CA LEU A 19 2.49 3.76 -3.09
C LEU A 19 3.91 3.21 -3.32
N PHE A 20 4.01 1.98 -3.81
CA PHE A 20 5.26 1.26 -3.97
C PHE A 20 5.64 1.11 -5.44
N THR A 21 6.91 0.83 -5.72
CA THR A 21 7.31 0.41 -7.06
C THR A 21 6.65 -0.94 -7.40
N PRO A 22 6.27 -1.16 -8.66
CA PRO A 22 5.68 -2.44 -9.10
C PRO A 22 6.53 -3.65 -8.71
N GLU A 23 7.85 -3.53 -8.78
CA GLU A 23 8.82 -4.56 -8.48
C GLU A 23 8.81 -4.92 -6.99
N PHE A 24 8.81 -3.91 -6.11
CA PHE A 24 8.78 -4.09 -4.66
C PHE A 24 7.45 -4.71 -4.21
N TYR A 25 6.33 -4.18 -4.71
CA TYR A 25 5.01 -4.72 -4.36
C TYR A 25 4.84 -6.15 -4.85
N SER A 26 5.22 -6.45 -6.10
CA SER A 26 5.17 -7.81 -6.68
C SER A 26 6.08 -8.80 -5.95
N ARG A 27 7.18 -8.34 -5.33
CA ARG A 27 8.02 -9.19 -4.49
C ARG A 27 7.30 -9.56 -3.20
N CYS A 28 6.68 -8.59 -2.52
CA CYS A 28 5.93 -8.84 -1.28
C CYS A 28 4.76 -9.80 -1.53
N VAL A 29 4.05 -9.64 -2.66
CA VAL A 29 2.99 -10.56 -3.04
C VAL A 29 3.51 -11.99 -3.26
N ARG A 30 4.68 -12.16 -3.88
CA ARG A 30 5.32 -13.48 -4.04
C ARG A 30 5.81 -14.07 -2.73
N ASP A 31 6.18 -13.27 -1.74
CA ASP A 31 6.54 -13.79 -0.42
C ASP A 31 5.32 -14.41 0.28
N VAL A 32 4.14 -13.80 0.14
CA VAL A 32 2.88 -14.33 0.68
C VAL A 32 2.37 -15.52 -0.14
N TYR A 33 2.49 -15.43 -1.46
CA TYR A 33 2.00 -16.40 -2.43
C TYR A 33 3.16 -16.87 -3.34
N PRO A 34 4.07 -17.74 -2.87
CA PRO A 34 5.29 -18.12 -3.61
C PRO A 34 5.02 -18.88 -4.91
N ASN A 35 3.79 -19.36 -5.09
CA ASN A 35 3.42 -20.21 -6.22
C ASN A 35 2.54 -19.49 -7.27
N ILE A 36 2.35 -18.17 -7.17
CA ILE A 36 1.62 -17.41 -8.19
C ILE A 36 2.58 -16.72 -9.15
N SER A 37 2.32 -16.86 -10.44
CA SER A 37 3.04 -16.13 -11.49
C SER A 37 2.32 -14.82 -11.77
N ILE A 38 2.83 -13.74 -11.19
CA ILE A 38 2.43 -12.38 -11.52
C ILE A 38 3.38 -11.90 -12.60
N SER A 39 2.93 -11.89 -13.86
CA SER A 39 3.64 -11.12 -14.89
C SER A 39 3.40 -9.65 -14.59
N ALA A 40 4.46 -8.87 -14.39
CA ALA A 40 4.35 -7.43 -14.28
C ALA A 40 3.66 -6.91 -15.56
N VAL A 41 2.41 -6.46 -15.44
CA VAL A 41 1.67 -5.91 -16.58
C VAL A 41 2.39 -4.60 -16.94
N PRO A 42 2.81 -4.41 -18.21
CA PRO A 42 3.39 -3.14 -18.63
C PRO A 42 2.36 -2.05 -18.36
N VAL A 43 2.74 -1.02 -17.60
CA VAL A 43 1.87 0.12 -17.32
C VAL A 43 1.65 0.89 -18.62
N GLN A 44 0.63 0.51 -19.38
CA GLN A 44 0.11 1.34 -20.44
C GLN A 44 -0.95 2.25 -19.79
N ASN A 45 -0.60 3.53 -19.69
CA ASN A 45 -1.39 4.65 -19.15
C ASN A 45 -1.83 4.60 -17.67
N PRO A 46 -1.35 5.56 -16.84
CA PRO A 46 -1.88 5.81 -15.49
C PRO A 46 -3.37 6.15 -15.45
N THR A 47 -3.94 6.60 -16.57
CA THR A 47 -5.36 7.00 -16.70
C THR A 47 -6.30 5.84 -17.00
N GLU A 48 -5.78 4.70 -17.50
CA GLU A 48 -6.57 3.49 -17.81
C GLU A 48 -6.61 2.51 -16.63
N ARG A 49 -5.91 2.82 -15.53
CA ARG A 49 -5.92 2.11 -14.23
C ARG A 49 -7.24 2.24 -13.45
N ALA A 50 -8.36 2.47 -14.13
CA ALA A 50 -9.68 2.35 -13.52
C ALA A 50 -9.97 0.86 -13.24
N GLY A 51 -9.44 0.35 -12.13
CA GLY A 51 -9.94 -0.84 -11.43
C GLY A 51 -9.53 -2.24 -11.92
N GLU A 52 -9.12 -2.44 -13.17
CA GLU A 52 -9.07 -3.81 -13.74
C GLU A 52 -7.68 -4.41 -14.03
N TYR A 53 -6.57 -3.65 -13.91
CA TYR A 53 -5.24 -4.12 -14.37
C TYR A 53 -4.07 -3.85 -13.41
N GLY A 54 -4.33 -3.78 -12.10
CA GLY A 54 -3.31 -3.65 -11.04
C GLY A 54 -2.61 -4.97 -10.67
N ILE A 55 -1.53 -4.90 -9.89
CA ILE A 55 -0.84 -6.09 -9.35
C ILE A 55 -1.77 -6.83 -8.38
N ILE A 56 -2.56 -6.11 -7.58
CA ILE A 56 -3.59 -6.63 -6.68
C ILE A 56 -4.62 -7.41 -7.49
N HIS A 57 -5.16 -6.84 -8.58
CA HIS A 57 -6.14 -7.53 -9.41
C HIS A 57 -5.55 -8.79 -10.05
N THR A 58 -4.33 -8.69 -10.58
CA THR A 58 -3.61 -9.83 -11.17
C THR A 58 -3.35 -10.93 -10.13
N ALA A 59 -3.02 -10.55 -8.89
CA ALA A 59 -2.80 -11.48 -7.79
C ALA A 59 -4.11 -12.10 -7.29
N GLU A 60 -5.18 -11.30 -7.20
CA GLU A 60 -6.54 -11.76 -6.86
C GLU A 60 -7.00 -12.83 -7.84
N GLU A 61 -6.92 -12.55 -9.15
CA GLU A 61 -7.28 -13.55 -10.16
C GLU A 61 -6.39 -14.79 -10.12
N ALA A 62 -5.08 -14.63 -9.91
CA ALA A 62 -4.15 -15.74 -9.88
C ALA A 62 -4.37 -16.66 -8.67
N VAL A 63 -4.70 -16.09 -7.50
CA VAL A 63 -5.03 -16.85 -6.30
C VAL A 63 -6.42 -17.48 -6.42
N ASP A 64 -7.43 -16.74 -6.89
CA ASP A 64 -8.80 -17.25 -7.02
C ASP A 64 -8.90 -18.40 -8.05
N ARG A 65 -8.05 -18.42 -9.08
CA ARG A 65 -7.94 -19.54 -10.03
C ARG A 65 -7.39 -20.82 -9.40
N ARG A 66 -6.66 -20.73 -8.28
CA ARG A 66 -6.24 -21.89 -7.48
C ARG A 66 -7.39 -22.26 -6.55
N GLN A 67 -8.02 -23.42 -6.78
CA GLN A 67 -9.05 -23.90 -5.87
C GLN A 67 -8.49 -24.05 -4.44
N GLY A 68 -9.08 -23.32 -3.49
CA GLY A 68 -8.85 -23.52 -2.05
C GLY A 68 -8.24 -22.35 -1.26
N GLU A 69 -7.89 -21.23 -1.90
CA GLU A 69 -7.39 -20.04 -1.19
C GLU A 69 -8.00 -18.77 -1.81
N ARG A 70 -8.21 -17.74 -0.99
CA ARG A 70 -8.65 -16.41 -1.42
C ARG A 70 -7.48 -15.43 -1.25
N PHE A 71 -7.34 -14.48 -2.17
CA PHE A 71 -6.35 -13.43 -1.97
C PHE A 71 -6.73 -12.53 -0.78
N GLU A 72 -5.76 -12.32 0.10
CA GLU A 72 -5.92 -11.59 1.35
C GLU A 72 -4.97 -10.39 1.36
N ARG A 73 -5.51 -9.22 1.02
CA ARG A 73 -4.76 -7.94 0.96
C ARG A 73 -4.00 -7.63 2.27
N TRP A 74 -4.52 -8.07 3.41
CA TRP A 74 -3.90 -7.83 4.72
C TRP A 74 -2.58 -8.58 4.91
N ARG A 75 -2.44 -9.80 4.35
CA ARG A 75 -1.19 -10.57 4.43
C ARG A 75 -0.04 -9.89 3.68
N VAL A 76 -0.37 -9.27 2.54
CA VAL A 76 0.60 -8.47 1.77
C VAL A 76 0.99 -7.21 2.55
N ALA A 77 0.04 -6.56 3.21
CA ALA A 77 0.32 -5.39 4.05
C ALA A 77 1.22 -5.70 5.26
N GLU A 78 1.08 -6.87 5.87
CA GLU A 78 1.93 -7.34 6.95
C GLU A 78 3.39 -7.52 6.48
N VAL A 79 3.61 -8.25 5.38
CA VAL A 79 4.95 -8.42 4.79
C VAL A 79 5.56 -7.09 4.36
N LEU A 80 4.75 -6.17 3.82
CA LEU A 80 5.20 -4.81 3.50
C LEU A 80 5.71 -4.10 4.77
N SER A 81 4.94 -4.15 5.86
CA SER A 81 5.33 -3.56 7.14
C SER A 81 6.64 -4.13 7.66
N ASP A 82 6.79 -5.47 7.67
CA ASP A 82 7.99 -6.14 8.14
C ASP A 82 9.22 -5.72 7.32
N ARG A 83 9.10 -5.70 5.98
CA ARG A 83 10.19 -5.28 5.09
C ARG A 83 10.59 -3.82 5.29
N ILE A 84 9.62 -2.94 5.53
CA ILE A 84 9.89 -1.52 5.85
C ILE A 84 10.68 -1.41 7.15
N CYS A 85 10.31 -2.17 8.18
CA CYS A 85 10.99 -2.17 9.47
C CYS A 85 12.39 -2.81 9.42
N GLU A 86 12.55 -3.91 8.70
CA GLU A 86 13.82 -4.67 8.65
C GLU A 86 14.89 -3.99 7.79
N ALA A 87 14.49 -3.37 6.66
CA ALA A 87 15.42 -2.84 5.68
C ALA A 87 14.91 -1.53 5.07
N PRO A 88 14.80 -0.44 5.85
CA PRO A 88 14.32 0.85 5.36
C PRO A 88 15.17 1.40 4.20
N GLY A 89 16.46 1.07 4.14
CA GLY A 89 17.36 1.50 3.06
C GLY A 89 17.14 0.79 1.70
N MET A 90 16.24 -0.19 1.62
CA MET A 90 15.86 -0.86 0.36
C MET A 90 14.60 -0.27 -0.27
N ILE A 91 14.03 0.76 0.34
CA ILE A 91 12.85 1.47 -0.13
C ILE A 91 13.31 2.79 -0.74
N GLU A 92 12.78 3.11 -1.92
CA GLU A 92 13.06 4.37 -2.58
C GLU A 92 12.54 5.54 -1.73
N GLU A 93 13.30 6.64 -1.68
CA GLU A 93 12.99 7.83 -0.88
C GLU A 93 11.57 8.35 -1.15
N GLU A 94 11.15 8.35 -2.42
CA GLU A 94 9.79 8.74 -2.82
C GLU A 94 8.70 7.84 -2.21
N THR A 95 8.95 6.55 -2.07
CA THR A 95 8.01 5.62 -1.41
C THR A 95 7.97 5.87 0.09
N VAL A 96 9.11 6.16 0.73
CA VAL A 96 9.15 6.53 2.15
C VAL A 96 8.33 7.80 2.39
N ASP A 97 8.54 8.85 1.60
CA ASP A 97 7.79 10.12 1.70
C ASP A 97 6.27 9.90 1.57
N ARG A 98 5.85 9.08 0.60
CA ARG A 98 4.44 8.75 0.39
C ARG A 98 3.86 7.96 1.57
N PHE A 99 4.65 7.07 2.17
CA PHE A 99 4.25 6.26 3.31
C PHE A 99 4.15 7.10 4.58
N GLU A 100 5.14 7.95 4.89
CA GLU A 100 5.10 8.89 6.01
C GLU A 100 3.88 9.80 5.92
N LYS A 101 3.60 10.33 4.73
CA LYS A 101 2.41 11.16 4.49
C LYS A 101 1.11 10.39 4.73
N LEU A 102 1.03 9.11 4.33
CA LEU A 102 -0.13 8.26 4.62
C LEU A 102 -0.35 8.12 6.13
N PHE A 103 0.69 7.79 6.88
CA PHE A 103 0.59 7.60 8.32
C PHE A 103 0.25 8.90 9.05
N TYR A 104 0.81 10.02 8.61
CA TYR A 104 0.44 11.34 9.13
C TYR A 104 -1.06 11.63 8.94
N GLU A 105 -1.58 11.45 7.72
CA GLU A 105 -3.01 11.67 7.42
C GLU A 105 -3.92 10.69 8.21
N ILE A 106 -3.50 9.43 8.38
CA ILE A 106 -4.20 8.46 9.22
C ILE A 106 -4.22 8.94 10.67
N ASN A 107 -3.07 9.32 11.23
CA ASN A 107 -2.95 9.76 12.62
C ASN A 107 -3.77 11.02 12.91
N LEU A 108 -3.80 11.95 11.95
CA LEU A 108 -4.64 13.13 11.98
C LEU A 108 -6.13 12.74 12.00
N ALA A 109 -6.54 11.80 11.15
CA ALA A 109 -7.93 11.34 11.07
C ALA A 109 -8.38 10.50 12.29
N THR A 110 -7.47 9.73 12.89
CA THR A 110 -7.74 8.92 14.09
C THR A 110 -7.54 9.69 15.39
N GLY A 111 -7.10 10.95 15.32
CA GLY A 111 -6.90 11.82 16.49
C GLY A 111 -5.75 11.38 17.40
N THR A 112 -4.87 10.49 16.92
CA THR A 112 -3.66 10.05 17.63
C THR A 112 -2.58 11.12 17.61
N ASP A 113 -2.69 12.12 16.74
CA ASP A 113 -1.82 13.30 16.69
C ASP A 113 -2.46 14.54 17.34
N LYS A 114 -3.31 14.37 18.36
CA LYS A 114 -3.76 15.51 19.16
C LYS A 114 -2.53 16.02 19.92
N PRO A 115 -2.00 17.24 19.64
CA PRO A 115 -1.00 17.82 20.52
C PRO A 115 -1.61 17.83 21.91
N ALA A 116 -0.82 17.43 22.92
CA ALA A 116 -1.24 17.45 24.31
C ALA A 116 -1.77 18.85 24.65
N SER A 117 -3.09 19.02 24.60
CA SER A 117 -3.76 20.22 25.11
C SER A 117 -3.77 20.08 26.63
N GLY A 118 -2.60 20.31 27.22
CA GLY A 118 -2.39 20.48 28.64
C GLY A 118 -2.47 21.96 28.96
N ARG A 119 -3.65 22.40 29.38
CA ARG A 119 -3.90 23.71 29.97
C ARG A 119 -3.55 23.64 31.46
N ILE A 120 -2.56 24.40 31.91
CA ILE A 120 -2.28 24.74 33.32
C ILE A 120 -1.30 25.94 33.28
N ASP A 121 -1.49 27.09 33.90
CA ASP A 121 -2.60 27.72 34.60
C ASP A 121 -2.29 29.24 34.64
N GLN A 122 -3.32 30.04 34.86
CA GLN A 122 -3.16 31.45 35.24
C GLN A 122 -2.26 31.57 36.47
N VAL A 123 -1.24 32.43 36.40
CA VAL A 123 -0.79 33.28 37.52
C VAL A 123 -0.33 34.62 36.95
#